data_AF-A0A6M6JG35-F1
#
_entry.id   AF-A0A6M6JG35-F1
#
_cell.length_a   1.000
_cell.length_b   1.000
_cell.length_c   1.000
_cell.angle_alpha   90.00
_cell.angle_beta   90.00
_cell.angle_gamma   90.00
#
_symmetry.space_group_name_H-M   'P 1'
#
loop_
_entity.id
_entity.type
_entity.pdbx_description
1 polymer ?
#
loop_
_entity_poly.entity_id
_entity_poly.type
_entity_poly.pdbx_seq_one_letter_code
_entity_poly.pdbx_strand_id
1 'polypeptide(L)' 'MSPAGEAITPDAVHAAAVLADLPLTPQRATEVAALLASWLPAAHALNTRMQAEDLRGLAPAVTFTQGAEAQEAGG' A
#
# COMPACT_ATOMS: atom_id res chain seq x y z
N MET A 1 4.84 -18.37 8.67
CA MET A 1 3.86 -17.62 9.48
C MET A 1 3.21 -16.61 8.55
N SER A 2 2.03 -16.91 7.98
CA SER A 2 1.23 -15.87 7.32
C SER A 2 0.75 -14.92 8.42
N PRO A 3 0.82 -13.60 8.29
CA PRO A 3 0.11 -12.73 9.21
C PRO A 3 -1.36 -13.15 9.09
N ALA A 4 -1.94 -13.59 10.21
CA ALA A 4 -3.39 -13.77 10.28
C ALA A 4 -4.00 -12.47 9.77
N GLY A 5 -4.80 -12.55 8.71
CA GLY A 5 -5.38 -11.39 8.07
C GLY A 5 -6.19 -10.63 9.11
N GLU A 6 -5.65 -9.51 9.57
CA GLU A 6 -6.34 -8.57 10.44
C GLU A 6 -7.68 -8.24 9.77
N ALA A 7 -8.78 -8.48 10.48
CA ALA A 7 -10.10 -8.15 9.95
C ALA A 7 -10.17 -6.65 9.71
N ILE A 8 -10.61 -6.22 8.52
CA ILE A 8 -10.81 -4.80 8.24
C ILE A 8 -12.06 -4.34 8.99
N THR A 9 -11.85 -3.62 10.10
CA THR A 9 -12.93 -3.08 10.93
C THR A 9 -13.20 -1.60 10.60
N PRO A 10 -14.42 -1.10 10.87
CA PRO A 10 -14.72 0.33 10.75
C PRO A 10 -13.79 1.22 11.59
N ASP A 11 -13.38 0.75 12.78
CA ASP A 11 -12.48 1.48 13.67
C ASP A 11 -11.07 1.61 13.07
N ALA A 12 -10.55 0.55 12.45
CA ALA A 12 -9.27 0.58 11.75
C ALA A 12 -9.31 1.55 10.56
N VAL A 13 -10.43 1.57 9.81
CA VAL A 13 -10.65 2.52 8.72
C VAL A 13 -10.72 3.95 9.24
N HIS A 14 -11.40 4.18 10.36
CA HIS A 14 -11.49 5.50 10.97
C HIS A 14 -10.11 6.00 11.44
N ALA A 15 -9.32 5.15 12.10
CA ALA A 15 -7.96 5.48 12.52
C ALA A 15 -7.06 5.83 11.32
N ALA A 16 -7.12 5.04 10.23
CA ALA A 16 -6.38 5.34 9.01
C ALA A 16 -6.83 6.67 8.37
N ALA A 17 -8.12 6.98 8.41
CA ALA A 17 -8.66 8.22 7.88
C ALA A 17 -8.19 9.45 8.66
N VAL A 18 -8.07 9.35 9.99
CA VAL A 18 -7.48 10.40 10.84
C VAL A 18 -6.02 10.65 10.48
N LEU A 19 -5.23 9.59 10.25
CA LEU A 19 -3.83 9.73 9.82
C LEU A 19 -3.67 10.39 8.45
N ALA A 20 -4.67 10.21 7.57
CA ALA A 20 -4.71 10.78 6.24
C ALA A 20 -5.38 12.17 6.17
N ASP A 21 -5.73 12.76 7.33
CA ASP A 21 -6.49 14.02 7.43
C ASP A 21 -7.78 14.02 6.59
N LEU A 22 -8.44 12.85 6.51
CA LEU A 22 -9.68 12.65 5.77
C LEU A 22 -10.82 12.39 6.76
N PRO A 23 -11.58 13.42 7.18
CA PRO A 23 -12.65 13.23 8.15
C PRO A 23 -13.77 12.35 7.56
N LEU A 24 -13.90 11.12 8.07
CA LEU A 24 -14.97 10.21 7.71
C LEU A 24 -16.03 10.17 8.81
N THR A 25 -17.30 10.19 8.39
CA THR A 25 -18.41 9.88 9.29
C THR A 25 -18.37 8.39 9.66
N PRO A 26 -18.96 7.97 10.81
CA PRO A 26 -18.98 6.56 11.21
C PRO A 26 -19.66 5.64 10.18
N GLN A 27 -20.74 6.12 9.55
CA GLN A 27 -21.40 5.40 8.47
C GLN A 27 -20.46 5.20 7.28
N ARG A 28 -19.71 6.23 6.89
CA ARG A 28 -18.78 6.14 5.76
C ARG A 28 -17.61 5.21 6.06
N ALA A 29 -17.10 5.21 7.29
CA ALA A 29 -16.07 4.26 7.72
C ALA A 29 -16.56 2.80 7.61
N THR A 30 -17.84 2.54 7.90
CA THR A 30 -18.45 1.20 7.76
C THR A 30 -18.54 0.77 6.30
N GLU A 31 -19.02 1.65 5.42
CA GLU A 31 -19.11 1.39 3.98
C GLU A 31 -17.73 1.14 3.36
N VAL A 32 -16.73 1.94 3.75
CA VAL A 32 -15.34 1.79 3.29
C VAL A 32 -14.74 0.49 3.82
N ALA A 33 -14.97 0.12 5.08
CA ALA A 33 -14.50 -1.15 5.63
C ALA A 33 -15.06 -2.35 4.86
N ALA A 34 -16.35 -2.34 4.53
CA ALA A 34 -16.97 -3.38 3.71
C ALA A 34 -16.36 -3.47 2.30
N LEU A 35 -16.13 -2.32 1.66
CA LEU A 35 -15.50 -2.25 0.35
C LEU A 35 -14.06 -2.79 0.38
N LEU A 36 -13.26 -2.34 1.34
CA LEU A 36 -11.89 -2.80 1.54
C LEU A 36 -11.83 -4.30 1.84
N ALA A 37 -12.71 -4.81 2.70
CA ALA A 37 -12.79 -6.24 3.00
C ALA A 37 -13.07 -7.11 1.76
N SER A 38 -13.84 -6.58 0.80
CA SER A 38 -14.12 -7.29 -0.46
C SER A 38 -12.93 -7.30 -1.43
N TRP A 39 -12.10 -6.25 -1.42
CA TRP A 39 -11.05 -6.05 -2.42
C TRP A 39 -9.66 -6.52 -1.95
N LEU A 40 -9.32 -6.32 -0.68
CA LEU A 40 -8.00 -6.62 -0.13
C LEU A 40 -7.54 -8.07 -0.35
N PRO A 41 -8.41 -9.11 -0.20
CA PRO A 41 -7.98 -10.48 -0.43
C PRO A 41 -7.48 -10.71 -1.86
N ALA A 42 -8.17 -10.15 -2.86
CA ALA A 42 -7.78 -10.25 -4.26
C ALA A 42 -6.49 -9.46 -4.54
N ALA A 43 -6.37 -8.25 -3.97
CA ALA A 43 -5.17 -7.44 -4.07
C ALA A 43 -3.94 -8.13 -3.44
N HIS A 44 -4.11 -8.74 -2.27
CA HIS A 44 -3.06 -9.48 -1.59
C HIS A 44 -2.66 -10.73 -2.38
N ALA A 45 -3.62 -11.47 -2.92
CA ALA A 45 -3.33 -12.63 -3.78
C ALA A 45 -2.55 -12.22 -5.04
N LEU A 46 -2.91 -11.09 -5.67
CA LEU A 46 -2.19 -10.56 -6.81
C LEU A 46 -0.77 -10.12 -6.42
N ASN A 47 -0.62 -9.35 -5.34
CA ASN A 47 0.69 -8.89 -4.87
C ASN A 47 1.61 -10.08 -4.54
N THR A 48 1.09 -11.12 -3.86
CA THR A 48 1.84 -12.34 -3.58
C THR A 48 2.28 -13.06 -4.86
N ARG A 49 1.43 -13.11 -5.89
CA ARG A 49 1.82 -13.63 -7.21
C ARG A 49 2.94 -12.79 -7.81
N MET A 50 2.81 -11.47 -7.83
CA MET A 50 3.85 -10.58 -8.38
C MET A 50 5.18 -10.67 -7.63
N GLN A 51 5.16 -11.00 -6.33
CA GLN A 51 6.36 -11.20 -5.53
C GLN A 51 6.96 -12.62 -5.64
N ALA A 52 6.29 -13.54 -6.34
CA ALA A 52 6.81 -14.89 -6.60
C ALA A 52 8.13 -14.80 -7.36
N GLU A 53 9.07 -15.65 -6.97
CA GLU A 53 10.45 -15.65 -7.46
C GLU A 53 10.52 -15.77 -9.00
N ASP A 54 9.61 -16.56 -9.59
CA ASP A 54 9.48 -16.76 -11.03
C ASP A 54 9.08 -15.49 -11.81
N LEU A 55 8.53 -14.46 -11.14
CA LEU A 55 8.09 -13.21 -11.76
C LEU A 55 9.01 -12.02 -11.41
N ARG A 56 9.99 -12.20 -10.52
CA ARG A 56 10.99 -11.15 -10.20
C ARG A 56 11.83 -10.74 -11.41
N GLY A 57 12.04 -11.63 -12.37
CA GLY A 57 12.72 -11.33 -13.63
C GLY A 57 11.92 -10.45 -14.60
N LEU A 58 10.61 -10.28 -14.37
CA LEU A 58 9.73 -9.45 -15.20
C LEU A 58 9.47 -8.06 -14.60
N ALA A 59 9.77 -7.86 -13.32
CA ALA A 59 9.72 -6.54 -12.71
C ALA A 59 10.98 -5.77 -13.09
N PRO A 60 10.89 -4.66 -13.86
CA PRO A 60 12.07 -3.85 -14.13
C PRO A 60 12.62 -3.38 -12.79
N ALA A 61 13.90 -3.65 -12.54
CA ALA A 61 14.61 -3.09 -11.41
C ALA A 61 14.70 -1.57 -11.63
N VAL A 62 13.68 -0.84 -11.17
CA VAL A 62 13.72 0.62 -11.14
C VAL A 62 14.69 0.99 -10.03
N THR A 63 15.97 1.08 -10.36
CA THR A 63 16.97 1.71 -9.52
C THR A 63 16.75 3.21 -9.64
N PHE A 64 16.23 3.84 -8.59
CA PHE A 64 16.25 5.30 -8.49
C PHE A 64 17.70 5.73 -8.27
N THR A 65 18.43 6.07 -9.32
CA THR A 65 19.69 6.79 -9.17
C THR A 65 19.34 8.21 -8.81
N GLN A 66 19.39 8.53 -7.52
CA GLN A 66 19.44 9.91 -7.06
C GLN A 66 20.61 10.56 -7.80
N GLY A 67 20.31 11.52 -8.68
CA GLY A 67 21.32 12.22 -9.45
C GLY A 67 22.35 12.78 -8.47
N ALA A 68 23.61 12.37 -8.63
CA ALA A 68 24.72 13.12 -8.06
C ALA A 68 24.59 14.53 -8.64
N GLU A 69 24.21 15.48 -7.79
CA GLU A 69 24.20 16.89 -8.13
C GLU A 69 25.53 17.24 -8.77
N ALA A 70 25.45 17.83 -9.96
CA ALA A 70 26.60 18.29 -10.70
C ALA A 70 27.45 19.16 -9.79
N GLN A 71 28.67 18.72 -9.54
CA GLN A 71 29.73 19.52 -8.94
C GLN A 71 30.01 20.69 -9.89
N GLU A 72 29.32 21.82 -9.71
CA GLU A 72 29.66 23.08 -10.36
C GLU A 72 30.97 23.59 -9.77
N ALA A 73 31.93 23.75 -10.68
CA ALA A 73 33.23 24.36 -10.45
C ALA A 73 33.08 25.82 -10.00
N GLY A 74 33.58 26.14 -8.81
CA GLY A 74 33.91 27.50 -8.40
C GLY A 74 35.43 27.65 -8.36
N GLY A 75 35.97 28.46 -9.29
CA GLY A 75 37.38 28.82 -9.37
C GLY A 75 37.80 29.89 -8.38
#